data_AF-A0A7J4Q0Q7-F1
#
_entry.id   AF-A0A7J4Q0Q7-F1
#
_cell.length_a   1.000
_cell.length_b   1.000
_cell.length_c   1.000
_cell.angle_alpha   90.00
_cell.angle_beta   90.00
_cell.angle_gamma   90.00
#
_symmetry.space_group_name_H-M   'P 1'
#
loop_
_entity.id
_entity.type
_entity.pdbx_description
1 polymer ?
#
loop_
_entity_poly.entity_id
_entity_poly.type
_entity_poly.pdbx_seq_one_letter_code
_entity_poly.pdbx_strand_id
1 'polypeptide(L)'
;MEDPAWWPSGIAQQSMEEALADGQLRTALGRVQLWNHADALDSAWWHSPPGNGVQWGKWPTDVVRIEQSTEDVYGLTLLLNEDYVVRICPLLVGEDVSRMARYEPWNTSVSDLNLLLPIGGWTAGGHDRVLIYSRYDRVPFEPDSEQVHSLVASMAQVHTALEPHATPNTERLWNERLKAMEDALKPHTLWRAPHTTSTVGLPPIELNVEHLATSEKGPMWIALPRSLHDHLVCQPERLPSLAQLMRIERLWAHHVELKASHRQELLEVWAQHVPPAWSKGKALSTAMGGPWVWRYNAVLERLLLARTFGYKSLEEACLDWLGEVSRLQARLGTLRMWKAGLWVAITGLLVAFFGHELNTFTDGQSIALAAGSIGFGVITNRIYWAKDPPPY
;
A
#
# COMPACT_ATOMS: atom_id res chain seq x y z
N MET A 1 22.66 17.28 -18.69
CA MET A 1 22.07 17.54 -17.36
C MET A 1 21.53 16.20 -16.90
N GLU A 2 21.81 15.80 -15.67
CA GLU A 2 21.17 14.61 -15.10
C GLU A 2 19.67 14.89 -14.98
N ASP A 3 18.83 13.92 -15.33
CA ASP A 3 17.37 14.08 -15.21
C ASP A 3 17.00 14.29 -13.73
N PRO A 4 15.99 15.11 -13.40
CA PRO A 4 15.58 15.33 -12.02
C PRO A 4 15.01 14.05 -11.40
N ALA A 5 15.04 13.95 -10.07
CA ALA A 5 14.72 12.70 -9.36
C ALA A 5 13.29 12.16 -9.60
N TRP A 6 12.34 13.05 -9.90
CA TRP A 6 10.96 12.69 -10.22
C TRP A 6 10.76 12.24 -11.67
N TRP A 7 11.74 12.41 -12.54
CA TRP A 7 11.66 11.98 -13.93
C TRP A 7 11.82 10.46 -14.04
N PRO A 8 10.88 9.76 -14.70
CA PRO A 8 10.90 8.29 -14.77
C PRO A 8 11.84 7.81 -15.89
N SER A 9 13.13 8.07 -15.73
CA SER A 9 14.19 7.79 -16.71
C SER A 9 14.25 6.32 -17.16
N GLY A 10 13.79 5.39 -16.32
CA GLY A 10 13.76 3.96 -16.64
C GLY A 10 12.66 3.56 -17.63
N ILE A 11 11.62 4.37 -17.81
CA ILE A 11 10.47 4.05 -18.68
C ILE A 11 10.04 5.17 -19.63
N ALA A 12 10.61 6.37 -19.53
CA ALA A 12 10.28 7.50 -20.42
C ALA A 12 10.63 7.17 -21.88
N GLN A 13 9.72 7.50 -22.81
CA GLN A 13 9.89 7.24 -24.26
C GLN A 13 10.16 8.50 -25.08
N GLN A 14 10.24 9.66 -24.42
CA GLN A 14 10.46 10.96 -25.02
C GLN A 14 11.25 11.84 -24.04
N SER A 15 11.85 12.90 -24.54
CA SER A 15 12.57 13.87 -23.71
C SER A 15 11.61 14.67 -22.82
N MET A 16 12.15 15.29 -21.76
CA MET A 16 11.38 16.17 -20.89
C MET A 16 10.82 17.37 -21.63
N GLU A 17 11.61 17.96 -22.54
CA GLU A 17 11.19 19.11 -23.34
C GLU A 17 9.98 18.77 -24.23
N GLU A 18 10.03 17.63 -24.93
CA GLU A 18 8.90 17.14 -25.73
C GLU A 18 7.67 16.85 -24.86
N ALA A 19 7.86 16.22 -23.69
CA ALA A 19 6.75 15.91 -22.79
C ALA A 19 6.08 17.17 -22.24
N LEU A 20 6.86 18.20 -21.90
CA LEU A 20 6.35 19.48 -21.41
C LEU A 20 5.61 20.23 -22.52
N ALA A 21 6.11 20.21 -23.75
CA ALA A 21 5.45 20.80 -24.90
C ALA A 21 4.10 20.12 -25.22
N ASP A 22 4.05 18.79 -25.10
CA ASP A 22 2.82 18.00 -25.31
C ASP A 22 1.85 18.06 -24.10
N GLY A 23 2.32 18.48 -22.92
CA GLY A 23 1.57 18.37 -21.65
C GLY A 23 1.31 16.92 -21.20
N GLN A 24 1.97 15.95 -21.83
CA GLN A 24 1.78 14.53 -21.58
C GLN A 24 3.11 13.77 -21.76
N LEU A 25 3.44 12.92 -20.79
CA LEU A 25 4.56 12.00 -20.83
C LEU A 25 4.12 10.61 -21.32
N ARG A 26 4.76 10.13 -22.39
CA ARG A 26 4.63 8.74 -22.87
C ARG A 26 5.70 7.86 -22.20
N THR A 27 5.27 6.73 -21.65
CA THR A 27 6.16 5.76 -21.00
C THR A 27 5.89 4.35 -21.53
N ALA A 28 6.81 3.42 -21.24
CA ALA A 28 6.62 2.00 -21.51
C ALA A 28 5.43 1.37 -20.75
N LEU A 29 4.94 2.02 -19.69
CA LEU A 29 3.84 1.54 -18.84
C LEU A 29 2.51 2.27 -19.08
N GLY A 30 2.49 3.34 -19.89
CA GLY A 30 1.28 4.10 -20.15
C GLY A 30 1.56 5.57 -20.48
N ARG A 31 0.60 6.44 -20.19
CA ARG A 31 0.76 7.89 -20.34
C ARG A 31 0.36 8.59 -19.06
N VAL A 32 1.05 9.66 -18.72
CA VAL A 32 0.73 10.52 -17.57
C VAL A 32 0.75 11.97 -18.00
N GLN A 33 -0.16 12.78 -17.46
CA GLN A 33 -0.15 14.22 -17.72
C GLN A 33 0.92 14.89 -16.85
N LEU A 34 1.49 15.98 -17.36
CA LEU A 34 2.38 16.85 -16.61
C LEU A 34 2.04 18.30 -16.92
N TRP A 35 2.56 19.20 -16.09
CA TRP A 35 2.38 20.63 -16.28
C TRP A 35 3.72 21.34 -16.15
N ASN A 36 3.83 22.49 -16.82
CA ASN A 36 5.00 23.33 -16.68
C ASN A 36 4.97 24.04 -15.33
N HIS A 37 5.81 23.57 -14.41
CA HIS A 37 5.92 24.06 -13.04
C HIS A 37 7.04 25.09 -12.86
N ALA A 38 7.74 25.48 -13.94
CA ALA A 38 8.85 26.42 -13.88
C ALA A 38 8.43 27.77 -13.26
N ASP A 39 7.22 28.24 -13.58
CA ASP A 39 6.69 29.49 -13.03
C ASP A 39 6.54 29.43 -11.50
N ALA A 40 6.28 28.26 -10.92
CA ALA A 40 6.16 28.10 -9.46
C ALA A 40 7.50 28.26 -8.72
N LEU A 41 8.62 28.30 -9.45
CA LEU A 41 9.95 28.61 -8.91
C LEU A 41 10.23 30.12 -8.88
N ASP A 42 9.35 30.93 -9.47
CA ASP A 42 9.40 32.40 -9.41
C ASP A 42 8.48 32.91 -8.28
N SER A 43 9.00 33.78 -7.42
CA SER A 43 8.21 34.42 -6.36
C SER A 43 7.02 35.21 -6.91
N ALA A 44 7.16 35.80 -8.09
CA ALA A 44 6.11 36.58 -8.73
C ALA A 44 4.85 35.76 -9.01
N TRP A 45 4.99 34.46 -9.30
CA TRP A 45 3.87 33.56 -9.57
C TRP A 45 2.96 33.39 -8.35
N TRP A 46 3.53 33.39 -7.15
CA TRP A 46 2.77 33.16 -5.91
C TRP A 46 1.84 34.33 -5.54
N HIS A 47 2.11 35.53 -6.05
CA HIS A 47 1.27 36.72 -5.82
C HIS A 47 -0.08 36.66 -6.53
N SER A 48 -0.29 35.71 -7.46
CA SER A 48 -1.56 35.54 -8.16
C SER A 48 -1.91 34.07 -8.33
N PRO A 49 -3.16 33.66 -8.03
CA PRO A 49 -3.54 32.26 -8.15
C PRO A 49 -3.42 31.77 -9.61
N PRO A 50 -2.91 30.55 -9.84
CA PRO A 50 -2.87 29.99 -11.19
C PRO A 50 -4.29 29.79 -11.75
N GLY A 51 -4.52 30.31 -12.96
CA GLY A 51 -5.87 30.46 -13.53
C GLY A 51 -6.58 29.17 -13.94
N ASN A 52 -5.88 28.04 -14.03
CA ASN A 52 -6.44 26.74 -14.46
C ASN A 52 -6.49 25.72 -13.31
N GLY A 53 -7.34 25.96 -12.30
CA GLY A 53 -7.65 24.99 -11.25
C GLY A 53 -8.38 25.59 -10.05
N VAL A 54 -8.34 24.89 -8.91
CA VAL A 54 -8.97 25.28 -7.66
C VAL A 54 -7.90 25.43 -6.58
N GLN A 55 -7.69 26.66 -6.13
CA GLN A 55 -6.95 26.94 -4.90
C GLN A 55 -7.81 26.60 -3.69
N TRP A 56 -7.21 26.03 -2.66
CA TRP A 56 -7.90 25.70 -1.41
C TRP A 56 -6.99 25.95 -0.20
N GLY A 57 -7.60 26.16 0.97
CA GLY A 57 -6.88 26.42 2.21
C GLY A 57 -6.03 27.69 2.18
N LYS A 58 -4.89 27.66 2.87
CA LYS A 58 -3.94 28.79 2.92
C LYS A 58 -3.09 28.84 1.66
N TRP A 59 -2.91 30.04 1.12
CA TRP A 59 -2.02 30.32 -0.01
C TRP A 59 -1.10 31.50 0.33
N PRO A 60 0.22 31.36 0.24
CA PRO A 60 1.15 32.43 0.58
C PRO A 60 1.17 33.45 -0.56
N THR A 61 0.66 34.65 -0.30
CA THR A 61 0.62 35.76 -1.28
C THR A 61 1.81 36.70 -1.17
N ASP A 62 2.59 36.64 -0.08
CA ASP A 62 3.70 37.57 0.18
C ASP A 62 5.07 36.89 0.00
N VAL A 63 5.19 35.98 -0.97
CA VAL A 63 6.43 35.23 -1.23
C VAL A 63 7.50 36.16 -1.80
N VAL A 64 8.63 36.26 -1.10
CA VAL A 64 9.79 37.05 -1.53
C VAL A 64 11.01 36.15 -1.77
N ARG A 65 11.13 35.06 -1.03
CA ARG A 65 12.24 34.10 -1.12
C ARG A 65 11.72 32.70 -1.35
N ILE A 66 12.30 32.02 -2.33
CA ILE A 66 12.08 30.61 -2.62
C ILE A 66 13.41 29.90 -2.53
N GLU A 67 13.48 28.83 -1.73
CA GLU A 67 14.63 27.95 -1.68
C GLU A 67 14.22 26.54 -2.05
N GLN A 68 14.92 25.96 -3.02
CA GLN A 68 14.71 24.56 -3.34
C GLN A 68 15.40 23.71 -2.27
N SER A 69 14.62 22.95 -1.51
CA SER A 69 15.10 22.13 -0.42
C SER A 69 15.57 20.77 -0.91
N THR A 70 14.70 20.03 -1.63
CA THR A 70 14.96 18.65 -2.06
C THR A 70 14.14 18.28 -3.28
N GLU A 71 14.62 17.30 -4.05
CA GLU A 71 13.86 16.61 -5.09
C GLU A 71 13.81 15.11 -4.78
N ASP A 72 12.68 14.48 -5.10
CA ASP A 72 12.46 13.05 -4.92
C ASP A 72 11.47 12.52 -5.97
N VAL A 73 11.11 11.23 -5.90
CA VAL A 73 10.21 10.58 -6.87
C VAL A 73 8.79 11.17 -6.92
N TYR A 74 8.39 11.98 -5.94
CA TYR A 74 7.08 12.63 -5.88
C TYR A 74 7.11 14.09 -6.36
N GLY A 75 8.29 14.65 -6.64
CA GLY A 75 8.44 16.01 -7.16
C GLY A 75 9.48 16.85 -6.42
N LEU A 76 9.18 18.14 -6.26
CA LEU A 76 10.09 19.12 -5.67
C LEU A 76 9.54 19.62 -4.33
N THR A 77 10.42 19.84 -3.38
CA THR A 77 10.11 20.51 -2.11
C THR A 77 10.78 21.88 -2.09
N LEU A 78 9.97 22.92 -1.91
CA LEU A 78 10.39 24.32 -1.80
C LEU A 78 10.15 24.83 -0.38
N LEU A 79 11.00 25.73 0.08
CA LEU A 79 10.81 26.53 1.29
C LEU A 79 10.47 27.97 0.87
N LEU A 80 9.29 28.45 1.24
CA LEU A 80 8.83 29.80 0.93
C LEU A 80 8.92 30.67 2.17
N ASN A 81 9.67 31.78 2.10
CA ASN A 81 9.88 32.77 3.17
C ASN A 81 10.30 32.18 4.54
N GLU A 82 10.79 30.94 4.59
CA GLU A 82 11.03 30.16 5.82
C GLU A 82 9.75 29.73 6.60
N ASP A 83 8.57 30.19 6.19
CA ASP A 83 7.28 29.96 6.86
C ASP A 83 6.51 28.74 6.34
N TYR A 84 6.75 28.35 5.09
CA TYR A 84 5.98 27.29 4.43
C TYR A 84 6.89 26.29 3.73
N VAL A 85 6.55 25.01 3.87
CA VAL A 85 7.10 23.96 3.02
C VAL A 85 6.08 23.62 1.94
N VAL A 86 6.50 23.67 0.69
CA VAL A 86 5.63 23.45 -0.47
C VAL A 86 6.12 22.27 -1.28
N ARG A 87 5.20 21.38 -1.63
CA ARG A 87 5.45 20.29 -2.57
C ARG A 87 4.84 20.60 -3.92
N ILE A 88 5.70 20.70 -4.93
CA ILE A 88 5.33 20.77 -6.34
C ILE A 88 5.26 19.35 -6.87
N CYS A 89 4.15 18.99 -7.50
CA CYS A 89 3.90 17.67 -8.10
C CYS A 89 3.89 17.81 -9.63
N PRO A 90 5.02 17.60 -10.34
CA PRO A 90 5.10 17.80 -11.79
C PRO A 90 4.21 16.84 -12.58
N LEU A 91 4.09 15.61 -12.09
CA LEU A 91 3.31 14.53 -12.69
C LEU A 91 1.93 14.46 -12.04
N LEU A 92 0.88 14.43 -12.85
CA LEU A 92 -0.50 14.47 -12.39
C LEU A 92 -0.99 13.06 -12.02
N VAL A 93 -0.82 12.70 -10.73
CA VAL A 93 -1.01 11.32 -10.22
C VAL A 93 -2.27 11.11 -9.38
N GLY A 94 -3.01 12.18 -9.09
CA GLY A 94 -4.29 12.13 -8.36
C GLY A 94 -4.37 13.25 -7.34
N GLU A 95 -5.44 13.27 -6.54
CA GLU A 95 -5.70 14.28 -5.51
C GLU A 95 -5.88 13.67 -4.11
N ASP A 96 -5.28 12.50 -3.85
CA ASP A 96 -5.53 11.74 -2.61
C ASP A 96 -5.15 12.55 -1.36
N VAL A 97 -4.06 13.33 -1.41
CA VAL A 97 -3.60 14.13 -0.28
C VAL A 97 -4.51 15.33 -0.04
N SER A 98 -4.81 16.11 -1.08
CA SER A 98 -5.73 17.23 -0.90
C SER A 98 -7.14 16.75 -0.54
N ARG A 99 -7.58 15.58 -1.03
CA ARG A 99 -8.85 14.97 -0.62
C ARG A 99 -8.84 14.61 0.86
N MET A 100 -7.76 14.00 1.38
CA MET A 100 -7.59 13.74 2.82
C MET A 100 -7.65 15.03 3.64
N ALA A 101 -7.04 16.11 3.16
CA ALA A 101 -7.06 17.40 3.85
C ALA A 101 -8.40 18.16 3.74
N ARG A 102 -9.13 18.02 2.63
CA ARG A 102 -10.33 18.83 2.36
C ARG A 102 -11.64 18.14 2.74
N TYR A 103 -11.69 16.82 2.69
CA TYR A 103 -12.90 16.08 3.04
C TYR A 103 -13.00 15.97 4.55
N GLU A 104 -13.84 16.85 5.14
CA GLU A 104 -14.00 17.03 6.58
C GLU A 104 -14.10 15.72 7.37
N PRO A 105 -14.90 14.70 6.96
CA PRO A 105 -15.00 13.49 7.75
C PRO A 105 -13.69 12.73 7.90
N TRP A 106 -12.80 12.79 6.90
CA TRP A 106 -11.48 12.14 6.99
C TRP A 106 -10.49 13.00 7.75
N ASN A 107 -10.45 14.31 7.48
CA ASN A 107 -9.56 15.23 8.18
C ASN A 107 -9.84 15.22 9.69
N THR A 108 -11.10 15.36 10.09
CA THR A 108 -11.50 15.34 11.51
C THR A 108 -11.12 14.03 12.19
N SER A 109 -11.16 12.89 11.49
CA SER A 109 -10.70 11.60 12.05
C SER A 109 -9.20 11.59 12.37
N VAL A 110 -8.37 12.32 11.62
CA VAL A 110 -6.89 12.21 11.73
C VAL A 110 -6.20 13.45 12.29
N SER A 111 -6.94 14.53 12.59
CA SER A 111 -6.39 15.84 12.94
C SER A 111 -5.50 15.86 14.19
N ASP A 112 -5.77 14.99 15.15
CA ASP A 112 -5.03 14.92 16.43
C ASP A 112 -3.93 13.84 16.45
N LEU A 113 -3.67 13.21 15.29
CA LEU A 113 -2.72 12.12 15.15
C LEU A 113 -1.37 12.62 14.60
N ASN A 114 -0.36 11.75 14.68
CA ASN A 114 0.97 12.01 14.12
C ASN A 114 0.97 11.88 12.59
N LEU A 115 0.17 12.72 11.92
CA LEU A 115 0.07 12.83 10.47
C LEU A 115 0.03 14.30 10.07
N LEU A 116 1.02 14.73 9.30
CA LEU A 116 1.08 16.05 8.71
C LEU A 116 0.29 16.08 7.40
N LEU A 117 -0.77 16.89 7.39
CA LEU A 117 -1.58 17.19 6.20
C LEU A 117 -1.27 18.60 5.68
N PRO A 118 -1.45 18.85 4.37
CA PRO A 118 -1.32 20.19 3.82
C PRO A 118 -2.42 21.11 4.32
N ILE A 119 -2.05 22.35 4.63
CA ILE A 119 -2.93 23.44 5.08
C ILE A 119 -3.56 24.22 3.91
N GLY A 120 -3.12 23.93 2.69
CA GLY A 120 -3.64 24.51 1.46
C GLY A 120 -2.97 23.92 0.23
N GLY A 121 -3.35 24.42 -0.93
CA GLY A 121 -2.76 23.96 -2.18
C GLY A 121 -3.55 24.37 -3.40
N TRP A 122 -3.15 23.80 -4.53
CA TRP A 122 -3.79 23.99 -5.81
C TRP A 122 -3.97 22.67 -6.53
N THR A 123 -5.22 22.39 -6.90
CA THR A 123 -5.58 21.20 -7.69
C THR A 123 -6.11 21.61 -9.05
N ALA A 124 -5.83 20.80 -10.07
CA ALA A 124 -6.30 21.05 -11.42
C ALA A 124 -6.56 19.71 -12.14
N GLY A 125 -7.73 19.60 -12.78
CA GLY A 125 -8.10 18.38 -13.49
C GLY A 125 -8.26 17.13 -12.60
N GLY A 126 -8.50 17.30 -11.29
CA GLY A 126 -8.56 16.18 -10.33
C GLY A 126 -7.19 15.70 -9.86
N HIS A 127 -6.16 16.54 -9.96
CA HIS A 127 -4.80 16.24 -9.55
C HIS A 127 -4.21 17.33 -8.66
N ASP A 128 -3.46 16.91 -7.65
CA ASP A 128 -2.63 17.77 -6.83
C ASP A 128 -1.46 18.27 -7.68
N ARG A 129 -1.33 19.60 -7.81
CA ARG A 129 -0.18 20.25 -8.46
C ARG A 129 0.74 20.89 -7.43
N VAL A 130 0.14 21.49 -6.41
CA VAL A 130 0.83 22.17 -5.32
C VAL A 130 0.17 21.80 -4.00
N LEU A 131 0.97 21.34 -3.04
CA LEU A 131 0.55 21.10 -1.66
C LEU A 131 1.37 21.99 -0.73
N ILE A 132 0.69 22.70 0.17
CA ILE A 132 1.30 23.69 1.06
C ILE A 132 1.17 23.20 2.49
N TYR A 133 2.28 23.16 3.20
CA TYR A 133 2.38 22.77 4.59
C TYR A 133 2.88 23.96 5.41
N SER A 134 2.46 24.04 6.68
CA SER A 134 3.17 24.88 7.66
C SER A 134 4.65 24.45 7.72
N ARG A 135 5.56 25.35 8.06
CA ARG A 135 6.97 25.00 8.26
C ARG A 135 7.11 23.78 9.18
N TYR A 136 7.86 22.78 8.71
CA TYR A 136 8.24 21.60 9.48
C TYR A 136 9.68 21.20 9.16
N ASP A 137 10.41 20.70 10.14
CA ASP A 137 11.74 20.13 9.93
C ASP A 137 11.65 18.67 9.49
N ARG A 138 12.53 18.24 8.59
CA ARG A 138 12.60 16.83 8.17
C ARG A 138 13.40 16.03 9.18
N VAL A 139 12.95 14.80 9.42
CA VAL A 139 13.67 13.81 10.23
C VAL A 139 14.20 12.73 9.29
N PRO A 140 15.49 12.38 9.34
CA PRO A 140 16.01 11.24 8.59
C PRO A 140 15.45 9.92 9.15
N PHE A 141 15.26 8.94 8.27
CA PHE A 141 14.91 7.60 8.70
C PHE A 141 16.11 6.93 9.39
N GLU A 142 15.92 6.51 10.63
CA GLU A 142 16.86 5.69 11.38
C GLU A 142 16.29 4.27 11.42
N PRO A 143 16.94 3.27 10.77
CA PRO A 143 16.37 1.94 10.58
C PRO A 143 16.48 1.05 11.83
N ASP A 144 16.40 1.63 13.02
CA ASP A 144 16.35 0.90 14.29
C ASP A 144 14.90 0.47 14.62
N SER A 145 14.78 -0.56 15.46
CA SER A 145 13.48 -1.12 15.80
C SER A 145 12.60 -0.14 16.59
N GLU A 146 13.17 0.74 17.40
CA GLU A 146 12.40 1.67 18.25
C GLU A 146 11.67 2.70 17.37
N GLN A 147 12.40 3.34 16.45
CA GLN A 147 11.80 4.29 15.51
C GLN A 147 10.75 3.61 14.63
N VAL A 148 11.06 2.43 14.07
CA VAL A 148 10.12 1.70 13.21
C VAL A 148 8.86 1.27 13.96
N HIS A 149 8.98 0.78 15.20
CA HIS A 149 7.83 0.41 16.02
C HIS A 149 6.95 1.64 16.34
N SER A 150 7.55 2.77 16.68
CA SER A 150 6.83 4.03 16.91
C SER A 150 6.07 4.49 15.66
N LEU A 151 6.72 4.44 14.50
CA LEU A 151 6.11 4.77 13.20
C LEU A 151 4.95 3.84 12.86
N VAL A 152 5.09 2.53 13.07
CA VAL A 152 4.02 1.54 12.84
C VAL A 152 2.84 1.75 13.79
N ALA A 153 3.10 2.05 15.06
CA ALA A 153 2.05 2.39 16.02
C ALA A 153 1.26 3.63 15.57
N SER A 154 1.96 4.69 15.16
CA SER A 154 1.35 5.91 14.64
C SER A 154 0.55 5.65 13.36
N MET A 155 1.08 4.87 12.42
CA MET A 155 0.38 4.48 11.19
C MET A 155 -0.90 3.70 11.51
N ALA A 156 -0.82 2.75 12.45
CA ALA A 156 -1.96 1.95 12.87
C ALA A 156 -3.06 2.82 13.51
N GLN A 157 -2.71 3.81 14.34
CA GLN A 157 -3.66 4.77 14.91
C GLN A 157 -4.38 5.57 13.82
N VAL A 158 -3.66 6.07 12.81
CA VAL A 158 -4.25 6.76 11.65
C VAL A 158 -5.25 5.85 10.92
N HIS A 159 -4.85 4.61 10.63
CA HIS A 159 -5.74 3.66 9.96
C HIS A 159 -6.97 3.29 10.79
N THR A 160 -6.83 3.14 12.10
CA THR A 160 -7.95 2.90 13.02
C THR A 160 -8.93 4.06 13.04
N ALA A 161 -8.43 5.30 13.06
CA ALA A 161 -9.28 6.48 13.02
C ALA A 161 -10.07 6.61 11.70
N LEU A 162 -9.57 6.01 10.62
CA LEU A 162 -10.23 5.95 9.31
C LEU A 162 -11.15 4.73 9.13
N GLU A 163 -11.21 3.80 10.11
CA GLU A 163 -12.12 2.64 10.07
C GLU A 163 -13.59 2.99 9.79
N PRO A 164 -14.19 4.05 10.39
CA PRO A 164 -15.58 4.40 10.13
C PRO A 164 -15.87 4.76 8.66
N HIS A 165 -14.82 5.12 7.90
CA HIS A 165 -14.89 5.49 6.49
C HIS A 165 -14.45 4.35 5.56
N ALA A 166 -14.20 3.16 6.11
CA ALA A 166 -13.73 2.03 5.35
C ALA A 166 -14.81 1.49 4.39
N THR A 167 -14.34 0.95 3.27
CA THR A 167 -15.16 0.12 2.39
C THR A 167 -15.11 -1.34 2.86
N PRO A 168 -16.18 -2.12 2.65
CA PRO A 168 -16.16 -3.55 2.95
C PRO A 168 -15.07 -4.26 2.14
N ASN A 169 -14.86 -5.54 2.42
CA ASN A 169 -13.90 -6.35 1.69
C ASN A 169 -14.12 -6.27 0.16
N THR A 170 -13.10 -5.78 -0.56
CA THR A 170 -13.05 -5.68 -2.02
C THR A 170 -11.96 -6.58 -2.60
N GLU A 171 -11.89 -7.85 -2.18
CA GLU A 171 -10.83 -8.79 -2.59
C GLU A 171 -10.63 -8.89 -4.10
N ARG A 172 -11.71 -8.74 -4.88
CA ARG A 172 -11.65 -8.76 -6.34
C ARG A 172 -10.73 -7.65 -6.85
N LEU A 173 -10.90 -6.43 -6.35
CA LEU A 173 -10.12 -5.26 -6.76
C LEU A 173 -8.66 -5.38 -6.31
N TRP A 174 -8.40 -5.91 -5.12
CA TRP A 174 -7.03 -6.14 -4.65
C TRP A 174 -6.30 -7.22 -5.45
N ASN A 175 -6.99 -8.28 -5.84
CA ASN A 175 -6.46 -9.31 -6.72
C ASN A 175 -6.26 -8.81 -8.17
N GLU A 176 -7.13 -7.90 -8.65
CA GLU A 176 -6.96 -7.21 -9.93
C GLU A 176 -5.76 -6.26 -9.93
N ARG A 177 -5.50 -5.58 -8.81
CA ARG A 177 -4.29 -4.78 -8.61
C ARG A 177 -3.02 -5.64 -8.70
N LEU A 178 -2.96 -6.77 -7.99
CA LEU A 178 -1.85 -7.71 -8.10
C LEU A 178 -1.66 -8.17 -9.54
N LYS A 179 -2.76 -8.52 -10.22
CA LYS A 179 -2.73 -8.89 -11.63
C LYS A 179 -2.13 -7.79 -12.51
N ALA A 180 -2.54 -6.54 -12.33
CA ALA A 180 -2.04 -5.43 -13.15
C ALA A 180 -0.51 -5.27 -12.99
N MET A 181 -0.01 -5.36 -11.76
CA MET A 181 1.44 -5.33 -11.49
C MET A 181 2.16 -6.53 -12.09
N GLU A 182 1.61 -7.74 -11.96
CA GLU A 182 2.17 -8.95 -12.55
C GLU A 182 2.17 -8.90 -14.09
N ASP A 183 1.12 -8.41 -14.72
CA ASP A 183 1.05 -8.28 -16.18
C ASP A 183 2.09 -7.26 -16.70
N ALA A 184 2.29 -6.16 -15.96
CA ALA A 184 3.28 -5.13 -16.28
C ALA A 184 4.73 -5.61 -16.04
N LEU A 185 4.98 -6.31 -14.93
CA LEU A 185 6.31 -6.73 -14.52
C LEU A 185 6.75 -8.07 -15.09
N LYS A 186 5.78 -8.93 -15.44
CA LYS A 186 5.96 -10.33 -15.82
C LYS A 186 6.84 -11.11 -14.83
N PRO A 187 6.54 -11.07 -13.52
CA PRO A 187 7.27 -11.88 -12.56
C PRO A 187 6.98 -13.36 -12.84
N HIS A 188 7.92 -14.25 -12.56
CA HIS A 188 7.71 -15.70 -12.69
C HIS A 188 6.79 -16.29 -11.59
N THR A 189 6.04 -15.44 -10.88
CA THR A 189 5.16 -15.79 -9.78
C THR A 189 3.82 -15.08 -9.94
N LEU A 190 2.73 -15.74 -9.55
CA LEU A 190 1.38 -15.18 -9.56
C LEU A 190 0.69 -15.50 -8.24
N TRP A 191 0.14 -14.52 -7.53
CA TRP A 191 -0.55 -14.76 -6.26
C TRP A 191 -1.97 -14.20 -6.25
N ARG A 192 -2.95 -15.08 -6.00
CA ARG A 192 -4.32 -14.67 -5.67
C ARG A 192 -4.69 -15.20 -4.29
N ALA A 193 -5.17 -14.31 -3.42
CA ALA A 193 -5.53 -14.65 -2.06
C ALA A 193 -7.02 -14.34 -1.83
N PRO A 194 -7.77 -15.24 -1.18
CA PRO A 194 -9.04 -14.86 -0.58
C PRO A 194 -8.77 -13.99 0.64
N HIS A 195 -9.68 -13.08 0.98
CA HIS A 195 -9.56 -12.25 2.19
C HIS A 195 -10.74 -12.47 3.13
N THR A 196 -10.53 -12.28 4.44
CA THR A 196 -11.62 -12.37 5.41
C THR A 196 -12.53 -11.14 5.31
N THR A 197 -13.79 -11.27 5.73
CA THR A 197 -14.73 -10.13 5.79
C THR A 197 -14.26 -9.02 6.73
N SER A 198 -13.32 -9.32 7.64
CA SER A 198 -12.67 -8.33 8.51
C SER A 198 -11.56 -7.52 7.83
N THR A 199 -11.10 -7.92 6.64
CA THR A 199 -10.19 -7.10 5.84
C THR A 199 -11.02 -6.04 5.11
N VAL A 200 -10.76 -4.77 5.40
CA VAL A 200 -11.50 -3.61 4.87
C VAL A 200 -10.58 -2.68 4.11
N GLY A 201 -11.10 -1.97 3.10
CA GLY A 201 -10.33 -0.97 2.35
C GLY A 201 -10.42 0.41 2.99
N LEU A 202 -9.30 1.06 3.27
CA LEU A 202 -9.24 2.37 3.93
C LEU A 202 -9.16 3.53 2.93
N PRO A 203 -9.61 4.74 3.30
CA PRO A 203 -9.28 5.96 2.58
C PRO A 203 -7.77 6.01 2.24
N PRO A 204 -7.41 6.40 1.00
CA PRO A 204 -6.04 6.31 0.54
C PRO A 204 -5.15 7.30 1.29
N ILE A 205 -4.01 6.79 1.77
CA ILE A 205 -2.95 7.58 2.36
C ILE A 205 -1.61 6.90 2.06
N GLU A 206 -0.70 7.62 1.41
CA GLU A 206 0.65 7.12 1.13
C GLU A 206 1.59 7.61 2.22
N LEU A 207 2.31 6.67 2.83
CA LEU A 207 3.27 6.92 3.91
C LEU A 207 4.60 6.27 3.55
N ASN A 208 5.70 7.00 3.68
CA ASN A 208 7.04 6.46 3.42
C ASN A 208 7.99 6.94 4.53
N VAL A 209 8.74 6.00 5.11
CA VAL A 209 9.71 6.25 6.19
C VAL A 209 10.80 7.24 5.81
N GLU A 210 11.06 7.42 4.51
CA GLU A 210 12.02 8.41 3.99
C GLU A 210 11.48 9.86 4.02
N HIS A 211 10.19 10.03 4.35
CA HIS A 211 9.49 11.32 4.38
C HIS A 211 8.82 11.54 5.73
N LEU A 212 9.64 11.93 6.71
CA LEU A 212 9.20 12.21 8.08
C LEU A 212 9.39 13.68 8.42
N ALA A 213 8.50 14.19 9.26
CA ALA A 213 8.59 15.50 9.88
C ALA A 213 8.89 15.38 11.38
N THR A 214 9.48 16.42 11.97
CA THR A 214 9.65 16.53 13.41
C THR A 214 8.33 16.96 14.05
N SER A 215 7.96 16.33 15.17
CA SER A 215 6.89 16.78 16.05
C SER A 215 7.30 16.71 17.52
N GLU A 216 6.51 17.31 18.41
CA GLU A 216 6.72 17.22 19.87
C GLU A 216 6.70 15.76 20.38
N LYS A 217 6.02 14.85 19.68
CA LYS A 217 5.88 13.43 20.02
C LYS A 217 6.91 12.53 19.30
N GLY A 218 7.91 13.12 18.65
CA GLY A 218 8.89 12.41 17.82
C GLY A 218 8.56 12.45 16.31
N PRO A 219 9.07 11.51 15.52
CA PRO A 219 8.84 11.47 14.07
C PRO A 219 7.35 11.39 13.73
N MET A 220 6.93 12.22 12.79
CA MET A 220 5.56 12.35 12.30
C MET A 220 5.51 12.00 10.81
N TRP A 221 4.44 11.32 10.41
CA TRP A 221 4.19 11.01 9.01
C TRP A 221 3.87 12.25 8.19
N ILE A 222 4.33 12.30 6.94
CA ILE A 222 3.88 13.27 5.95
C ILE A 222 2.97 12.53 4.96
N ALA A 223 1.76 13.03 4.72
CA ALA A 223 0.92 12.46 3.67
C ALA A 223 1.52 12.72 2.29
N LEU A 224 1.79 11.67 1.53
CA LEU A 224 2.42 11.77 0.21
C LEU A 224 1.41 11.59 -0.92
N PRO A 225 1.64 12.23 -2.08
CA PRO A 225 0.92 11.90 -3.30
C PRO A 225 1.08 10.43 -3.66
N ARG A 226 0.11 9.89 -4.39
CA ARG A 226 0.22 8.57 -5.00
C ARG A 226 1.48 8.50 -5.87
N SER A 227 2.23 7.40 -5.78
CA SER A 227 3.44 7.24 -6.58
C SER A 227 3.13 7.09 -8.08
N LEU A 228 4.03 7.58 -8.94
CA LEU A 228 3.85 7.49 -10.40
C LEU A 228 3.71 6.05 -10.89
N HIS A 229 4.58 5.16 -10.41
CA HIS A 229 4.61 3.77 -10.84
C HIS A 229 3.30 3.05 -10.48
N ASP A 230 2.70 3.41 -9.34
CA ASP A 230 1.38 2.90 -8.97
C ASP A 230 0.27 3.50 -9.83
N HIS A 231 0.31 4.81 -10.09
CA HIS A 231 -0.66 5.49 -10.95
C HIS A 231 -0.72 4.91 -12.37
N LEU A 232 0.44 4.59 -12.96
CA LEU A 232 0.52 4.07 -14.32
C LEU A 232 -0.04 2.65 -14.48
N VAL A 233 0.11 1.81 -13.44
CA VAL A 233 -0.18 0.37 -13.54
C VAL A 233 -1.47 -0.02 -12.84
N CYS A 234 -1.74 0.58 -11.68
CA CYS A 234 -2.85 0.18 -10.83
C CYS A 234 -4.01 1.17 -10.91
N GLN A 235 -5.24 0.66 -10.79
CA GLN A 235 -6.39 1.53 -10.51
C GLN A 235 -6.29 2.11 -9.09
N PRO A 236 -6.83 3.32 -8.86
CA PRO A 236 -6.89 3.90 -7.51
C PRO A 236 -7.85 3.05 -6.65
N GLU A 237 -7.30 2.42 -5.61
CA GLU A 237 -8.05 1.47 -4.78
C GLU A 237 -7.82 1.74 -3.29
N ARG A 238 -8.84 1.43 -2.49
CA ARG A 238 -8.74 1.46 -1.03
C ARG A 238 -8.10 0.18 -0.52
N LEU A 239 -6.87 0.28 -0.05
CA LEU A 239 -6.10 -0.86 0.45
C LEU A 239 -6.33 -1.06 1.96
N PRO A 240 -6.18 -2.28 2.49
CA PRO A 240 -6.23 -2.51 3.92
C PRO A 240 -4.96 -2.00 4.62
N SER A 241 -5.07 -1.74 5.93
CA SER A 241 -3.94 -1.33 6.79
C SER A 241 -2.70 -2.23 6.65
N LEU A 242 -2.91 -3.55 6.44
CA LEU A 242 -1.82 -4.51 6.20
C LEU A 242 -0.97 -4.19 4.96
N ALA A 243 -1.55 -3.58 3.92
CA ALA A 243 -0.81 -3.20 2.72
C ALA A 243 0.31 -2.21 3.05
N GLN A 244 -0.04 -1.15 3.78
CA GLN A 244 0.92 -0.12 4.19
C GLN A 244 1.91 -0.63 5.23
N LEU A 245 1.48 -1.50 6.16
CA LEU A 245 2.39 -2.16 7.09
C LEU A 245 3.49 -2.94 6.35
N MET A 246 3.11 -3.69 5.33
CA MET A 246 4.06 -4.47 4.53
C MET A 246 4.96 -3.58 3.66
N ARG A 247 4.48 -2.41 3.20
CA ARG A 247 5.36 -1.39 2.57
C ARG A 247 6.43 -0.92 3.53
N ILE A 248 6.07 -0.57 4.76
CA ILE A 248 7.02 -0.15 5.81
C ILE A 248 8.01 -1.29 6.12
N GLU A 249 7.54 -2.53 6.27
CA GLU A 249 8.43 -3.68 6.48
C GLU A 249 9.44 -3.85 5.32
N ARG A 250 9.02 -3.60 4.07
CA ARG A 250 9.91 -3.68 2.90
C ARG A 250 10.88 -2.52 2.79
N LEU A 251 10.48 -1.32 3.19
CA LEU A 251 11.38 -0.20 3.33
C LEU A 251 12.42 -0.48 4.41
N TRP A 252 12.00 -0.93 5.59
CA TRP A 252 12.91 -1.26 6.69
C TRP A 252 13.95 -2.33 6.30
N ALA A 253 13.51 -3.39 5.63
CA ALA A 253 14.41 -4.45 5.18
C ALA A 253 15.39 -4.07 4.06
N HIS A 254 15.21 -2.90 3.45
CA HIS A 254 16.21 -2.36 2.55
C HIS A 254 17.47 -1.91 3.32
N HIS A 255 17.32 -1.55 4.59
CA HIS A 255 18.40 -1.05 5.43
C HIS A 255 18.96 -2.11 6.38
N VAL A 256 18.16 -3.09 6.78
CA VAL A 256 18.56 -4.14 7.74
C VAL A 256 18.10 -5.53 7.33
N GLU A 257 18.84 -6.55 7.75
CA GLU A 257 18.43 -7.94 7.57
C GLU A 257 17.31 -8.31 8.55
N LEU A 258 16.07 -8.44 8.05
CA LEU A 258 14.92 -8.79 8.89
C LEU A 258 14.78 -10.30 9.12
N LYS A 259 14.80 -10.66 10.40
CA LYS A 259 14.49 -12.01 10.91
C LYS A 259 12.98 -12.15 11.18
N ALA A 260 12.54 -13.39 11.39
CA ALA A 260 11.16 -13.70 11.76
C ALA A 260 10.71 -13.00 13.06
N SER A 261 11.61 -12.84 14.05
CA SER A 261 11.32 -12.13 15.30
C SER A 261 10.97 -10.66 15.06
N HIS A 262 11.74 -9.95 14.23
CA HIS A 262 11.46 -8.54 13.90
C HIS A 262 10.10 -8.38 13.23
N ARG A 263 9.74 -9.30 12.31
CA ARG A 263 8.44 -9.27 11.64
C ARG A 263 7.29 -9.60 12.60
N GLN A 264 7.53 -10.50 13.54
CA GLN A 264 6.56 -10.81 14.59
C GLN A 264 6.32 -9.60 15.49
N GLU A 265 7.39 -8.96 16.00
CA GLU A 265 7.31 -7.75 16.81
C GLU A 265 6.58 -6.61 16.08
N LEU A 266 6.90 -6.40 14.79
CA LEU A 266 6.24 -5.39 13.96
C LEU A 266 4.73 -5.64 13.84
N LEU A 267 4.33 -6.89 13.63
CA LEU A 267 2.91 -7.29 13.57
C LEU A 267 2.23 -7.16 14.93
N GLU A 268 2.93 -7.45 16.03
CA GLU A 268 2.41 -7.31 17.39
C GLU A 268 2.18 -5.84 17.75
N VAL A 269 3.12 -4.95 17.43
CA VAL A 269 2.97 -3.49 17.61
C VAL A 269 1.79 -2.98 16.79
N TRP A 270 1.70 -3.36 15.51
CA TRP A 270 0.55 -3.00 14.68
C TRP A 270 -0.76 -3.51 15.28
N ALA A 271 -0.80 -4.77 15.71
CA ALA A 271 -1.99 -5.44 16.26
C ALA A 271 -2.52 -4.78 17.54
N GLN A 272 -1.67 -4.11 18.32
CA GLN A 272 -2.05 -3.38 19.54
C GLN A 272 -2.84 -2.09 19.25
N HIS A 273 -2.71 -1.53 18.05
CA HIS A 273 -3.26 -0.22 17.70
C HIS A 273 -4.37 -0.27 16.64
N VAL A 274 -4.64 -1.43 16.06
CA VAL A 274 -5.75 -1.65 15.10
C VAL A 274 -6.97 -2.32 15.75
N PRO A 275 -8.16 -2.21 15.14
CA PRO A 275 -9.32 -2.97 15.55
C PRO A 275 -8.99 -4.47 15.69
N PRO A 276 -9.38 -5.13 16.81
CA PRO A 276 -9.04 -6.53 17.04
C PRO A 276 -9.50 -7.49 15.94
N ALA A 277 -10.53 -7.12 15.17
CA ALA A 277 -11.00 -7.91 14.04
C ALA A 277 -9.97 -8.01 12.89
N TRP A 278 -9.09 -7.02 12.74
CA TRP A 278 -8.07 -6.98 11.69
C TRP A 278 -6.85 -7.82 12.04
N SER A 279 -6.55 -7.98 13.34
CA SER A 279 -5.34 -8.66 13.84
C SER A 279 -5.57 -10.05 14.44
N LYS A 280 -6.81 -10.55 14.48
CA LYS A 280 -7.12 -11.86 15.09
C LYS A 280 -7.37 -12.97 14.09
N GLY A 281 -6.88 -14.16 14.46
CA GLY A 281 -7.25 -15.43 13.84
C GLY A 281 -7.02 -15.45 12.33
N LYS A 282 -8.10 -15.67 11.57
CA LYS A 282 -8.03 -15.85 10.11
C LYS A 282 -7.61 -14.59 9.35
N ALA A 283 -7.73 -13.39 9.95
CA ALA A 283 -7.34 -12.14 9.27
C ALA A 283 -5.83 -12.06 9.01
N LEU A 284 -5.02 -12.75 9.83
CA LEU A 284 -3.57 -12.86 9.65
C LEU A 284 -3.13 -14.14 8.94
N SER A 285 -4.07 -15.02 8.57
CA SER A 285 -3.75 -16.29 7.95
C SER A 285 -3.11 -16.09 6.58
N THR A 286 -1.99 -16.77 6.35
CA THR A 286 -1.28 -16.76 5.06
C THR A 286 -2.17 -17.30 3.94
N ALA A 287 -3.01 -18.29 4.24
CA ALA A 287 -3.98 -18.85 3.30
C ALA A 287 -5.21 -17.96 3.05
N MET A 288 -5.45 -16.93 3.87
CA MET A 288 -6.63 -16.05 3.81
C MET A 288 -6.25 -14.57 3.69
N GLY A 289 -5.20 -14.27 2.93
CA GLY A 289 -4.90 -12.89 2.52
C GLY A 289 -4.30 -12.03 3.64
N GLY A 290 -3.65 -12.67 4.62
CA GLY A 290 -2.86 -12.02 5.66
C GLY A 290 -1.54 -11.41 5.15
N PRO A 291 -0.57 -11.14 6.03
CA PRO A 291 0.59 -10.30 5.71
C PRO A 291 1.41 -10.74 4.48
N TRP A 292 1.56 -12.04 4.21
CA TRP A 292 2.38 -12.52 3.10
C TRP A 292 1.93 -12.06 1.71
N VAL A 293 0.61 -11.97 1.44
CA VAL A 293 0.15 -11.46 0.13
C VAL A 293 0.41 -9.96 0.00
N TRP A 294 0.31 -9.23 1.10
CA TRP A 294 0.59 -7.79 1.14
C TRP A 294 2.10 -7.50 1.08
N ARG A 295 2.93 -8.40 1.60
CA ARG A 295 4.39 -8.40 1.42
C ARG A 295 4.75 -8.63 -0.05
N TYR A 296 4.07 -9.57 -0.69
CA TYR A 296 4.18 -9.77 -2.14
C TYR A 296 3.77 -8.52 -2.93
N ASN A 297 2.64 -7.89 -2.59
CA ASN A 297 2.22 -6.60 -3.16
C ASN A 297 3.31 -5.53 -3.01
N ALA A 298 3.85 -5.34 -1.80
CA ALA A 298 4.88 -4.34 -1.53
C ALA A 298 6.18 -4.58 -2.31
N VAL A 299 6.56 -5.85 -2.56
CA VAL A 299 7.73 -6.16 -3.40
C VAL A 299 7.47 -5.88 -4.88
N LEU A 300 6.27 -6.18 -5.39
CA LEU A 300 5.89 -5.80 -6.75
C LEU A 300 5.89 -4.27 -6.94
N GLU A 301 5.38 -3.51 -5.96
CA GLU A 301 5.43 -2.04 -5.98
C GLU A 301 6.88 -1.52 -6.01
N ARG A 302 7.77 -2.09 -5.18
CA ARG A 302 9.20 -1.71 -5.20
C ARG A 302 9.89 -2.08 -6.51
N LEU A 303 9.54 -3.21 -7.12
CA LEU A 303 10.06 -3.59 -8.44
C LEU A 303 9.56 -2.64 -9.54
N LEU A 304 8.28 -2.22 -9.47
CA LEU A 304 7.73 -1.19 -10.35
C LEU A 304 8.45 0.14 -10.19
N LEU A 305 8.69 0.59 -8.95
CA LEU A 305 9.48 1.78 -8.65
C LEU A 305 10.89 1.66 -9.26
N ALA A 306 11.58 0.55 -9.00
CA ALA A 306 12.93 0.32 -9.49
C ALA A 306 13.02 0.42 -11.02
N ARG A 307 12.07 -0.19 -11.74
CA ARG A 307 12.02 -0.12 -13.21
C ARG A 307 11.63 1.26 -13.71
N THR A 308 10.72 1.95 -13.03
CA THR A 308 10.25 3.29 -13.40
C THR A 308 11.39 4.31 -13.37
N PHE A 309 12.26 4.23 -12.37
CA PHE A 309 13.36 5.18 -12.16
C PHE A 309 14.76 4.62 -12.49
N GLY A 310 14.84 3.39 -12.99
CA GLY A 310 16.10 2.76 -13.41
C GLY A 310 17.02 2.27 -12.27
N TYR A 311 16.50 2.02 -11.07
CA TYR A 311 17.29 1.56 -9.91
C TYR A 311 17.64 0.07 -9.99
N LYS A 312 18.78 -0.24 -10.61
CA LYS A 312 19.20 -1.63 -10.90
C LYS A 312 19.43 -2.51 -9.67
N SER A 313 20.09 -1.99 -8.63
CA SER A 313 20.31 -2.75 -7.40
C SER A 313 18.99 -3.13 -6.69
N LEU A 314 18.01 -2.23 -6.72
CA LEU A 314 16.69 -2.48 -6.15
C LEU A 314 15.89 -3.49 -7.00
N GLU A 315 16.00 -3.40 -8.32
CA GLU A 315 15.38 -4.34 -9.26
C GLU A 315 15.86 -5.78 -8.99
N GLU A 316 17.17 -5.99 -8.89
CA GLU A 316 17.78 -7.29 -8.59
C GLU A 316 17.31 -7.85 -7.24
N ALA A 317 17.38 -7.03 -6.18
CA ALA A 317 16.94 -7.44 -4.85
C ALA A 317 15.45 -7.84 -4.79
N CYS A 318 14.59 -7.17 -5.55
CA CYS A 318 13.17 -7.53 -5.63
C CYS A 318 12.95 -8.85 -6.39
N LEU A 319 13.67 -9.08 -7.49
CA LEU A 319 13.57 -10.31 -8.26
C LEU A 319 14.06 -11.53 -7.47
N ASP A 320 15.13 -11.38 -6.70
CA ASP A 320 15.64 -12.43 -5.81
C ASP A 320 14.57 -12.84 -4.78
N TRP A 321 13.96 -11.86 -4.11
CA TRP A 321 12.89 -12.13 -3.15
C TRP A 321 11.68 -12.81 -3.82
N LEU A 322 11.28 -12.35 -5.01
CA LEU A 322 10.17 -12.96 -5.77
C LEU A 322 10.48 -14.41 -6.18
N GLY A 323 11.76 -14.76 -6.41
CA GLY A 323 12.18 -16.14 -6.65
C GLY A 323 11.86 -17.07 -5.49
N GLU A 324 12.02 -16.59 -4.25
CA GLU A 324 11.73 -17.38 -3.04
C GLU A 324 10.23 -17.63 -2.81
N VAL A 325 9.38 -16.72 -3.26
CA VAL A 325 7.91 -16.79 -3.11
C VAL A 325 7.34 -18.10 -3.67
N SER A 326 7.94 -18.63 -4.73
CA SER A 326 7.53 -19.91 -5.35
C SER A 326 7.48 -21.05 -4.34
N ARG A 327 8.40 -21.08 -3.37
CA ARG A 327 8.43 -22.11 -2.31
C ARG A 327 7.26 -21.96 -1.33
N LEU A 328 6.91 -20.73 -0.98
CA LEU A 328 5.77 -20.44 -0.12
C LEU A 328 4.45 -20.80 -0.82
N GLN A 329 4.33 -20.47 -2.10
CA GLN A 329 3.17 -20.84 -2.92
C GLN A 329 3.01 -22.36 -3.05
N ALA A 330 4.10 -23.11 -3.20
CA ALA A 330 4.05 -24.58 -3.21
C ALA A 330 3.51 -25.15 -1.88
N ARG A 331 3.90 -24.57 -0.73
CA ARG A 331 3.34 -24.94 0.58
C ARG A 331 1.84 -24.65 0.66
N LEU A 332 1.39 -23.49 0.16
CA LEU A 332 -0.03 -23.14 0.10
C LEU A 332 -0.82 -24.05 -0.84
N GLY A 333 -0.22 -24.51 -1.94
CA GLY A 333 -0.80 -25.52 -2.81
C GLY A 333 -1.12 -26.82 -2.07
N THR A 334 -0.16 -27.31 -1.27
CA THR A 334 -0.36 -28.48 -0.39
C THR A 334 -1.46 -28.24 0.64
N LEU A 335 -1.57 -27.02 1.19
CA LEU A 335 -2.65 -26.67 2.14
C LEU A 335 -4.04 -26.75 1.52
N ARG A 336 -4.20 -26.32 0.26
CA ARG A 336 -5.49 -26.44 -0.45
C ARG A 336 -5.97 -27.89 -0.54
N MET A 337 -5.05 -28.86 -0.65
CA MET A 337 -5.41 -30.29 -0.61
C MET A 337 -5.97 -30.71 0.75
N TRP A 338 -5.38 -30.25 1.85
CA TRP A 338 -5.90 -30.53 3.20
C TRP A 338 -7.28 -29.90 3.41
N LYS A 339 -7.51 -28.69 2.90
CA LYS A 339 -8.82 -28.02 2.93
C LYS A 339 -9.87 -28.79 2.12
N ALA A 340 -9.49 -29.39 0.99
CA ALA A 340 -10.39 -30.22 0.18
C ALA A 340 -10.88 -31.47 0.94
N GLY A 341 -10.16 -31.93 1.96
CA GLY A 341 -10.60 -33.02 2.84
C GLY A 341 -11.94 -32.73 3.53
N LEU A 342 -12.27 -31.46 3.78
CA LEU A 342 -13.58 -31.06 4.31
C LEU A 342 -14.70 -31.31 3.30
N TRP A 343 -14.46 -31.05 2.00
CA TRP A 343 -15.43 -31.34 0.95
C TRP A 343 -15.65 -32.84 0.78
N VAL A 344 -14.57 -33.64 0.87
CA VAL A 344 -14.66 -35.11 0.87
C VAL A 344 -15.51 -35.60 2.05
N ALA A 345 -15.33 -35.01 3.24
CA ALA A 345 -16.16 -35.32 4.41
C ALA A 345 -17.64 -34.98 4.20
N ILE A 346 -17.96 -33.82 3.63
CA ILE A 346 -19.34 -33.42 3.30
C ILE A 346 -19.96 -34.38 2.28
N THR A 347 -19.23 -34.73 1.22
CA THR A 347 -19.68 -35.72 0.23
C THR A 347 -19.91 -37.08 0.88
N GLY A 348 -19.02 -37.52 1.77
CA GLY A 348 -19.18 -38.77 2.53
C GLY A 348 -20.44 -38.79 3.40
N LEU A 349 -20.79 -37.66 4.03
CA LEU A 349 -22.05 -37.49 4.76
C LEU A 349 -23.27 -37.61 3.85
N LEU A 350 -23.25 -36.95 2.69
CA LEU A 350 -24.34 -37.04 1.71
C LEU A 350 -24.50 -38.47 1.19
N VAL A 351 -23.40 -39.15 0.88
CA VAL A 351 -23.40 -40.55 0.44
C VAL A 351 -23.93 -41.48 1.53
N ALA A 352 -23.56 -41.25 2.80
CA ALA A 352 -24.11 -42.01 3.92
C ALA A 352 -25.62 -41.85 4.06
N PHE A 353 -26.12 -40.60 3.95
CA PHE A 353 -27.54 -40.29 4.02
C PHE A 353 -28.34 -40.88 2.85
N PHE A 354 -27.96 -40.56 1.61
CA PHE A 354 -28.67 -41.06 0.42
C PHE A 354 -28.53 -42.57 0.25
N GLY A 355 -27.38 -43.16 0.62
CA GLY A 355 -27.20 -44.61 0.60
C GLY A 355 -28.13 -45.35 1.58
N HIS A 356 -28.45 -44.73 2.72
CA HIS A 356 -29.45 -45.25 3.65
C HIS A 356 -30.87 -45.10 3.10
N GLU A 357 -31.25 -43.91 2.62
CA GLU A 357 -32.57 -43.63 2.02
C GLU A 357 -32.88 -44.54 0.81
N LEU A 358 -31.88 -44.84 -0.01
CA LEU A 358 -32.00 -45.72 -1.17
C LEU A 358 -31.89 -47.21 -0.81
N ASN A 359 -31.86 -47.58 0.47
CA ASN A 359 -31.67 -48.95 0.98
C ASN A 359 -30.40 -49.65 0.41
N THR A 360 -29.39 -48.87 0.03
CA THR A 360 -28.09 -49.38 -0.46
C THR A 360 -27.17 -49.74 0.72
N PHE A 361 -27.32 -49.06 1.87
CA PHE A 361 -26.59 -49.30 3.10
C PHE A 361 -27.50 -49.68 4.26
N THR A 362 -27.01 -50.52 5.15
CA THR A 362 -27.64 -50.75 6.46
C THR A 362 -27.39 -49.57 7.40
N ASP A 363 -28.21 -49.44 8.45
CA ASP A 363 -28.08 -48.38 9.47
C ASP A 363 -26.65 -48.31 10.04
N GLY A 364 -26.07 -49.47 10.36
CA GLY A 364 -24.70 -49.53 10.87
C GLY A 364 -23.64 -49.07 9.88
N GLN A 365 -23.81 -49.39 8.59
CA GLN A 365 -22.89 -48.95 7.53
C GLN A 365 -23.01 -47.44 7.27
N SER A 366 -24.23 -46.90 7.24
CA SER A 366 -24.47 -45.46 7.09
C SER A 366 -23.90 -44.67 8.26
N ILE A 367 -24.16 -45.09 9.51
CA ILE A 367 -23.62 -44.45 10.71
C ILE A 367 -22.09 -44.50 10.73
N ALA A 368 -21.49 -45.65 10.41
CA ALA A 368 -20.03 -45.79 10.37
C ALA A 368 -19.40 -44.86 9.31
N LEU A 369 -19.98 -44.78 8.11
CA LEU A 369 -19.52 -43.89 7.05
C LEU A 369 -19.67 -42.42 7.44
N ALA A 370 -20.80 -42.04 8.05
CA ALA A 370 -21.05 -40.69 8.50
C ALA A 370 -20.05 -40.27 9.60
N ALA A 371 -19.86 -41.12 10.62
CA ALA A 371 -18.90 -40.88 11.69
C ALA A 371 -17.46 -40.81 11.17
N GLY A 372 -17.07 -41.72 10.28
CA GLY A 372 -15.76 -41.70 9.61
C GLY A 372 -15.53 -40.43 8.80
N SER A 373 -16.56 -39.97 8.08
CA SER A 373 -16.51 -38.73 7.29
C SER A 373 -16.36 -37.50 8.18
N ILE A 374 -17.10 -37.39 9.28
CA ILE A 374 -16.95 -36.31 10.27
C ILE A 374 -15.54 -36.32 10.86
N GLY A 375 -15.06 -37.49 11.31
CA GLY A 375 -13.72 -37.64 11.86
C GLY A 375 -12.63 -37.20 10.88
N PHE A 376 -12.73 -37.62 9.62
CA PHE A 376 -11.83 -37.21 8.56
C PHE A 376 -11.87 -35.70 8.31
N GLY A 377 -13.05 -35.08 8.26
CA GLY A 377 -13.23 -33.64 8.10
C GLY A 377 -12.60 -32.83 9.24
N VAL A 378 -12.77 -33.28 10.48
CA VAL A 378 -12.17 -32.63 11.66
C VAL A 378 -10.65 -32.74 11.63
N ILE A 379 -10.10 -33.93 11.34
CA ILE A 379 -8.65 -34.16 11.29
C ILE A 379 -8.01 -33.31 10.18
N THR A 380 -8.57 -33.34 8.98
CA THR A 380 -8.03 -32.61 7.82
C THR A 380 -8.09 -31.09 8.03
N ASN A 381 -9.19 -30.56 8.58
CA ASN A 381 -9.30 -29.13 8.92
C ASN A 381 -8.32 -28.73 10.03
N ARG A 382 -8.09 -29.58 11.04
CA ARG A 382 -7.09 -29.32 12.08
C ARG A 382 -5.67 -29.30 11.51
N ILE A 383 -5.34 -30.24 10.63
CA ILE A 383 -4.04 -30.27 9.94
C ILE A 383 -3.86 -29.04 9.06
N TYR A 384 -4.91 -28.60 8.35
CA TYR A 384 -4.88 -27.40 7.53
C TYR A 384 -4.47 -26.17 8.35
N TRP A 385 -5.15 -25.91 9.48
CA TRP A 385 -4.82 -24.75 10.32
C TRP A 385 -3.49 -24.89 11.05
N ALA A 386 -3.08 -26.11 11.42
CA ALA A 386 -1.78 -26.35 12.06
C ALA A 386 -0.59 -26.16 11.09
N LYS A 387 -0.83 -26.31 9.78
CA LYS A 387 0.20 -26.17 8.73
C LYS A 387 0.17 -24.80 8.03
N ASP A 388 -0.78 -23.93 8.36
CA ASP A 388 -0.80 -22.56 7.83
C ASP A 388 0.49 -21.84 8.24
N PRO A 389 1.29 -21.29 7.30
CA PRO A 389 2.51 -20.60 7.64
C PRO A 389 2.23 -19.44 8.59
N PRO A 390 3.14 -19.16 9.55
CA PRO A 390 3.01 -17.99 10.39
C PRO A 390 3.02 -16.72 9.54
N PRO A 391 2.39 -15.63 10.02
CA PRO A 391 2.27 -14.37 9.28
C PRO A 391 3.61 -13.62 9.09
N TYR A 392 4.67 -14.05 9.76
CA TYR A 392 6.00 -13.42 9.80
C TYR A 392 7.09 -14.26 9.14
#